data_AF-A0A351SXT4-F1
#
_entry.id   AF-A0A351SXT4-F1
#
_cell.length_a   1.000
_cell.length_b   1.000
_cell.length_c   1.000
_cell.angle_alpha   90.00
_cell.angle_beta   90.00
_cell.angle_gamma   90.00
#
_symmetry.space_group_name_H-M   'P 1'
#
loop_
_entity.id
_entity.type
_entity.pdbx_description
1 polymer ?
#
loop_
_entity_poly.entity_id
_entity_poly.type
_entity_poly.pdbx_seq_one_letter_code
_entity_poly.pdbx_strand_id
1 'polypeptide(L)'
;AWRALCKPFSSWISRGVIFVTLFIVFGALYSAPAFDSLSWLAPGSDTARRTIGVVAGISALFVTLYPGFVLAASPSIPFWNSPLLPVLFSFHSLMVASGLIFLIAPLGLESADLRSISFLGGILIVVNFVLGAMYLATSKGSGLASKEAVRRLNEGSLGWTFKVGVILVGMIVPLAVVLWTPSAMALAGLFILIGGLLFRYCVLKAGVYVPFPLT
;
A
#
# COMPACT_ATOMS: atom_id res chain seq x y z
N ALA A 1 12.67 14.27 16.67
CA ALA A 1 12.36 12.83 16.51
C ALA A 1 11.71 12.20 17.75
N TRP A 2 12.33 12.27 18.94
CA TRP A 2 11.84 11.67 20.20
C TRP A 2 10.34 11.87 20.51
N ARG A 3 9.81 13.10 20.35
CA ARG A 3 8.40 13.42 20.67
C ARG A 3 7.37 12.58 19.90
N ALA A 4 7.73 12.07 18.71
CA ALA A 4 6.86 11.19 17.93
C ALA A 4 6.72 9.79 18.55
N LEU A 5 7.67 9.34 19.38
CA LEU A 5 7.61 8.04 20.06
C LEU A 5 6.83 8.08 21.39
N CYS A 6 6.63 9.26 21.97
CA CYS A 6 6.16 9.39 23.36
C CYS A 6 4.64 9.32 23.55
N LYS A 7 3.84 9.24 22.47
CA LYS A 7 2.37 9.29 22.56
C LYS A 7 1.66 8.20 21.73
N PRO A 8 2.01 6.91 21.90
CA PRO A 8 1.42 5.83 21.11
C PRO A 8 -0.08 5.64 21.37
N PHE A 9 -0.56 6.01 22.55
CA PHE A 9 -1.97 5.85 22.91
C PHE A 9 -2.89 6.89 22.27
N SER A 10 -2.39 8.08 21.94
CA SER A 10 -3.20 9.19 21.40
C SER A 10 -2.89 9.59 19.96
N SER A 11 -1.81 9.10 19.35
CA SER A 11 -1.41 9.49 17.99
C SER A 11 -1.16 8.29 17.09
N TRP A 12 -1.88 8.25 15.96
CA TRP A 12 -1.63 7.27 14.89
C TRP A 12 -0.24 7.41 14.26
N ILE A 13 0.29 8.63 14.20
CA ILE A 13 1.66 8.87 13.71
C ILE A 13 2.66 8.22 14.66
N SER A 14 2.44 8.32 15.97
CA SER A 14 3.30 7.68 16.98
C SER A 14 3.31 6.16 16.85
N ARG A 15 2.13 5.54 16.68
CA ARG A 15 2.01 4.09 16.41
C ARG A 15 2.76 3.70 15.14
N GLY A 16 2.61 4.49 14.06
CA GLY A 16 3.30 4.27 12.79
C GLY A 16 4.81 4.25 12.95
N VAL A 17 5.41 5.23 13.64
CA VAL A 17 6.86 5.28 13.87
C VAL A 17 7.36 4.04 14.62
N ILE A 18 6.63 3.57 15.64
CA ILE A 18 7.02 2.37 16.40
C ILE A 18 7.04 1.14 15.48
N PHE A 19 5.97 0.88 14.74
CA PHE A 19 5.90 -0.30 13.87
C PHE A 19 6.85 -0.22 12.69
N VAL A 20 7.11 0.97 12.13
CA VAL A 20 8.15 1.16 11.11
C VAL A 20 9.52 0.83 11.67
N THR A 21 9.84 1.30 12.88
CA THR A 21 11.13 1.02 13.52
C THR A 21 11.30 -0.47 13.79
N LEU A 22 10.27 -1.13 14.35
CA LEU A 22 10.27 -2.57 14.57
C LEU A 22 10.41 -3.34 13.25
N PHE A 23 9.68 -2.95 12.20
CA PHE A 23 9.78 -3.60 10.90
C PHE A 23 11.18 -3.48 10.29
N ILE A 24 11.80 -2.30 10.35
CA ILE A 24 13.17 -2.09 9.85
C ILE A 24 14.15 -2.99 10.61
N VAL A 25 14.11 -2.97 11.94
CA VAL A 25 15.07 -3.72 12.77
C VAL A 25 14.87 -5.23 12.61
N PHE A 26 13.66 -5.73 12.87
CA PHE A 26 13.38 -7.17 12.84
C PHE A 26 13.33 -7.73 11.42
N GLY A 27 12.88 -6.95 10.43
CA GLY A 27 12.94 -7.32 9.02
C GLY A 27 14.38 -7.42 8.50
N ALA A 28 15.23 -6.45 8.85
CA ALA A 28 16.66 -6.53 8.54
C ALA A 28 17.31 -7.75 9.19
N LEU A 29 17.09 -7.98 10.49
CA LEU A 29 17.61 -9.17 11.19
C LEU A 29 17.10 -10.48 10.59
N TYR A 30 15.83 -10.54 10.18
CA TYR A 30 15.26 -11.74 9.56
C TYR A 30 15.87 -12.03 8.19
N SER A 31 16.11 -10.98 7.38
CA SER A 31 16.63 -11.08 6.02
C SER A 31 18.16 -11.13 5.93
N ALA A 32 18.87 -10.65 6.96
CA ALA A 32 20.34 -10.55 6.99
C ALA A 32 21.04 -11.88 6.64
N PRO A 33 20.61 -13.05 7.13
CA PRO A 33 21.26 -14.31 6.81
C PRO A 33 21.17 -14.72 5.33
N ALA A 34 20.33 -14.06 4.52
CA ALA A 34 20.27 -14.29 3.08
C ALA A 34 21.46 -13.67 2.32
N PHE A 35 22.29 -12.86 2.99
CA PHE A 35 23.49 -12.25 2.42
C PHE A 35 24.73 -12.84 3.09
N ASP A 36 25.67 -13.36 2.30
CA ASP A 36 26.88 -14.03 2.82
C ASP A 36 27.64 -13.16 3.84
N SER A 37 27.79 -11.87 3.57
CA SER A 37 28.48 -10.90 4.45
C SER A 37 27.78 -10.66 5.80
N LEU A 38 26.50 -11.00 5.91
CA LEU A 38 25.67 -10.80 7.10
C LEU A 38 25.18 -12.12 7.70
N SER A 39 25.64 -13.26 7.18
CA SER A 39 25.31 -14.60 7.67
C SER A 39 25.60 -14.81 9.16
N TRP A 40 26.59 -14.09 9.71
CA TRP A 40 26.94 -14.11 11.14
C TRP A 40 25.85 -13.52 12.06
N LEU A 41 24.90 -12.75 11.52
CA LEU A 41 23.72 -12.25 12.25
C LEU A 41 22.59 -13.27 12.35
N ALA A 42 22.78 -14.48 11.79
CA ALA A 42 21.81 -15.56 11.89
C ALA A 42 21.49 -15.88 13.36
N PRO A 43 20.20 -15.88 13.76
CA PRO A 43 19.84 -16.28 15.11
C PRO A 43 20.30 -17.71 15.38
N GLY A 44 21.00 -17.92 16.50
CA GLY A 44 21.58 -19.23 16.84
C GLY A 44 20.57 -20.36 17.12
N SER A 45 19.27 -20.05 17.20
CA SER A 45 18.19 -21.04 17.35
C SER A 45 17.06 -20.80 16.36
N ASP A 46 16.42 -21.89 15.89
CA ASP A 46 15.26 -21.83 15.00
C ASP A 46 14.09 -21.05 15.64
N THR A 47 13.89 -21.23 16.95
CA THR A 47 12.89 -20.49 17.73
C THR A 47 13.13 -18.97 17.70
N ALA A 48 14.38 -18.53 17.82
CA ALA A 48 14.72 -17.11 17.73
C ALA A 48 14.44 -16.56 16.33
N ARG A 49 14.82 -17.29 15.28
CA ARG A 49 14.53 -16.91 13.88
C ARG A 49 13.04 -16.78 13.62
N ARG A 50 12.23 -17.74 14.08
CA ARG A 50 10.76 -17.70 13.95
C ARG A 50 10.18 -16.50 14.70
N THR A 51 10.63 -16.26 15.93
CA THR A 51 10.16 -15.13 16.74
C THR A 51 10.44 -13.79 16.04
N ILE A 52 11.66 -13.59 15.55
CA ILE A 52 12.05 -12.39 14.79
C ILE A 52 11.16 -12.23 13.54
N GLY A 53 10.94 -13.31 12.79
CA GLY A 53 10.08 -13.30 11.62
C GLY A 53 8.63 -12.94 11.93
N VAL A 54 8.06 -13.46 13.02
CA VAL A 54 6.71 -13.11 13.46
C VAL A 54 6.61 -11.63 13.84
N VAL A 55 7.57 -11.10 14.59
CA VAL A 55 7.60 -9.68 14.95
C VAL A 55 7.73 -8.81 13.71
N ALA A 56 8.59 -9.17 12.76
CA ALA A 56 8.72 -8.48 11.49
C ALA A 56 7.41 -8.51 10.68
N GLY A 57 6.77 -9.67 10.57
CA GLY A 57 5.50 -9.84 9.83
C GLY A 57 4.35 -9.03 10.43
N ILE A 58 4.18 -9.07 11.76
CA ILE A 58 3.18 -8.25 12.46
C ILE A 58 3.48 -6.76 12.24
N SER A 59 4.74 -6.35 12.37
CA SER A 59 5.14 -4.96 12.14
C SER A 59 4.86 -4.53 10.71
N ALA A 60 5.16 -5.37 9.72
CA ALA A 60 4.87 -5.13 8.31
C ALA A 60 3.37 -4.89 8.07
N LEU A 61 2.51 -5.72 8.66
CA LEU A 61 1.06 -5.57 8.58
C LEU A 61 0.63 -4.18 9.07
N PHE A 62 1.10 -3.78 10.26
CA PHE A 62 0.82 -2.44 10.80
C PHE A 62 1.41 -1.31 9.95
N VAL A 63 2.60 -1.51 9.35
CA VAL A 63 3.21 -0.54 8.42
C VAL A 63 2.32 -0.30 7.20
N THR A 64 1.64 -1.33 6.68
CA THR A 64 0.72 -1.14 5.56
C THR A 64 -0.59 -0.44 5.95
N LEU A 65 -1.06 -0.70 7.17
CA LEU A 65 -2.35 -0.20 7.68
C LEU A 65 -2.27 1.25 8.18
N TYR A 66 -1.19 1.62 8.87
CA TYR A 66 -1.13 2.88 9.62
C TYR A 66 -1.39 4.13 8.77
N PRO A 67 -0.92 4.25 7.50
CA PRO A 67 -1.15 5.48 6.75
C PRO A 67 -2.64 5.70 6.52
N GLY A 68 -3.40 4.63 6.28
CA GLY A 68 -4.84 4.73 6.11
C GLY A 68 -5.54 5.07 7.42
N PHE A 69 -5.09 4.54 8.56
CA PHE A 69 -5.62 4.93 9.88
C PHE A 69 -5.32 6.39 10.23
N VAL A 70 -4.12 6.89 9.92
CA VAL A 70 -3.75 8.31 10.10
C VAL A 70 -4.71 9.21 9.33
N LEU A 71 -4.98 8.89 8.06
CA LEU A 71 -5.90 9.65 7.22
C LEU A 71 -7.35 9.51 7.70
N ALA A 72 -7.78 8.30 8.04
CA ALA A 72 -9.12 8.05 8.56
C ALA A 72 -9.41 8.78 9.88
N ALA A 73 -8.39 9.06 10.68
CA ALA A 73 -8.51 9.82 11.92
C ALA A 73 -8.57 11.36 11.72
N SER A 74 -8.62 11.85 10.47
CA SER A 74 -8.66 13.28 10.14
C SER A 74 -10.08 13.73 9.73
N PRO A 75 -10.98 14.02 10.68
CA PRO A 75 -12.38 14.37 10.38
C PRO A 75 -12.55 15.65 9.55
N SER A 76 -11.59 16.57 9.58
CA SER A 76 -11.62 17.80 8.78
C SER A 76 -11.48 17.56 7.28
N ILE A 77 -11.18 16.32 6.84
CA ILE A 77 -11.15 15.95 5.42
C ILE A 77 -12.07 14.74 5.26
N PRO A 78 -13.38 14.95 5.02
CA PRO A 78 -14.38 13.87 5.03
C PRO A 78 -14.08 12.71 4.07
N PHE A 79 -13.44 13.00 2.93
CA PHE A 79 -13.02 11.97 1.98
C PHE A 79 -12.07 10.95 2.60
N TRP A 80 -11.15 11.40 3.46
CA TRP A 80 -10.19 10.54 4.13
C TRP A 80 -10.81 9.78 5.31
N ASN A 81 -11.82 10.37 5.96
CA ASN A 81 -12.51 9.82 7.12
C ASN A 81 -13.44 8.65 6.76
N SER A 82 -12.85 7.53 6.34
CA SER A 82 -13.57 6.31 5.97
C SER A 82 -12.89 5.08 6.56
N PRO A 83 -13.66 4.12 7.12
CA PRO A 83 -13.12 2.85 7.60
C PRO A 83 -12.60 1.96 6.47
N LEU A 84 -12.98 2.22 5.21
CA LEU A 84 -12.46 1.50 4.05
C LEU A 84 -11.04 1.94 3.67
N LEU A 85 -10.61 3.15 4.05
CA LEU A 85 -9.33 3.69 3.60
C LEU A 85 -8.11 2.90 4.11
N PRO A 86 -8.03 2.48 5.40
CA PRO A 86 -7.00 1.55 5.87
C PRO A 86 -6.94 0.25 5.07
N VAL A 87 -8.11 -0.36 4.80
CA VAL A 87 -8.20 -1.62 4.05
C VAL A 87 -7.70 -1.43 2.62
N LEU A 88 -8.21 -0.40 1.94
CA LEU A 88 -7.80 -0.05 0.58
C LEU A 88 -6.28 0.17 0.49
N PHE A 89 -5.71 0.94 1.43
CA PHE A 89 -4.27 1.19 1.45
C PHE A 89 -3.44 -0.08 1.69
N SER A 90 -3.91 -1.01 2.53
CA SER A 90 -3.21 -2.29 2.76
C SER A 90 -3.23 -3.20 1.54
N PHE A 91 -4.41 -3.41 0.92
CA PHE A 91 -4.51 -4.21 -0.30
C PHE A 91 -3.74 -3.58 -1.46
N HIS A 92 -3.69 -2.25 -1.52
CA HIS A 92 -2.88 -1.56 -2.52
C HIS A 92 -1.40 -1.75 -2.29
N SER A 93 -0.93 -1.74 -1.04
CA SER A 93 0.46 -2.05 -0.70
C SER A 93 0.85 -3.47 -1.12
N LEU A 94 -0.04 -4.46 -0.93
CA LEU A 94 0.20 -5.83 -1.38
C LEU A 94 0.29 -5.93 -2.91
N MET A 95 -0.58 -5.22 -3.64
CA MET A 95 -0.52 -5.14 -5.11
C MET A 95 0.79 -4.49 -5.58
N VAL A 96 1.22 -3.40 -4.93
CA VAL A 96 2.50 -2.75 -5.26
C VAL A 96 3.68 -3.66 -4.94
N ALA A 97 3.60 -4.48 -3.88
CA ALA A 97 4.63 -5.46 -3.56
C ALA A 97 4.75 -6.56 -4.63
N SER A 98 3.64 -7.07 -5.19
CA SER A 98 3.73 -7.99 -6.33
C SER A 98 4.33 -7.32 -7.57
N GLY A 99 4.03 -6.04 -7.79
CA GLY A 99 4.69 -5.24 -8.84
C GLY A 99 6.20 -5.15 -8.67
N LEU A 100 6.70 -4.95 -7.44
CA LEU A 100 8.14 -4.98 -7.16
C LEU A 100 8.75 -6.34 -7.48
N ILE A 101 8.08 -7.44 -7.08
CA ILE A 101 8.55 -8.80 -7.38
C ILE A 101 8.61 -9.02 -8.88
N PHE A 102 7.59 -8.63 -9.65
CA PHE A 102 7.60 -8.76 -11.10
C PHE A 102 8.74 -7.98 -11.76
N LEU A 103 9.06 -6.79 -11.24
CA LEU A 103 10.15 -5.96 -11.75
C LEU A 103 11.52 -6.60 -11.54
N ILE A 104 11.76 -7.19 -10.36
CA ILE A 104 13.05 -7.81 -10.01
C ILE A 104 13.13 -9.28 -10.39
N ALA A 105 12.02 -9.90 -10.84
CA ALA A 105 11.97 -11.30 -11.23
C ALA A 105 13.09 -11.75 -12.18
N PRO A 106 13.46 -10.98 -13.21
CA PRO A 106 14.56 -11.35 -14.11
C PRO A 106 15.94 -11.46 -13.44
N LEU A 107 16.10 -10.98 -12.20
CA LEU A 107 17.35 -11.03 -11.44
C LEU A 107 17.61 -12.36 -10.74
N GLY A 108 16.74 -13.36 -10.93
CA GLY A 108 16.98 -14.73 -10.44
C GLY A 108 15.84 -15.35 -9.64
N LEU A 109 14.60 -14.87 -9.78
CA LEU A 109 13.43 -15.57 -9.21
C LEU A 109 13.08 -16.80 -10.06
N GLU A 110 12.89 -17.93 -9.40
CA GLU A 110 12.50 -19.18 -10.07
C GLU A 110 11.09 -19.10 -10.68
N SER A 111 10.88 -19.79 -11.80
CA SER A 111 9.62 -19.75 -12.56
C SER A 111 8.40 -20.28 -11.80
N ALA A 112 8.60 -21.21 -10.85
CA ALA A 112 7.51 -21.81 -10.07
C ALA A 112 6.90 -20.81 -9.08
N ASP A 113 7.75 -20.04 -8.38
CA ASP A 113 7.31 -19.01 -7.44
C ASP A 113 6.63 -17.85 -8.17
N LEU A 114 7.14 -17.48 -9.34
CA LEU A 114 6.56 -16.40 -10.15
C LEU A 114 5.14 -16.70 -10.61
N ARG A 115 4.78 -17.96 -10.88
CA ARG A 115 3.41 -18.31 -11.28
C ARG A 115 2.41 -18.02 -10.16
N SER A 116 2.70 -18.47 -8.94
CA SER A 116 1.85 -18.27 -7.77
C SER A 116 1.71 -16.78 -7.43
N ILE A 117 2.82 -16.04 -7.51
CA ILE A 117 2.84 -14.59 -7.26
C ILE A 117 2.10 -13.83 -8.36
N SER A 118 2.19 -14.28 -9.62
CA SER A 118 1.44 -13.71 -10.75
C SER A 118 -0.06 -13.86 -10.55
N PHE A 119 -0.50 -15.06 -10.17
CA PHE A 119 -1.91 -15.34 -9.89
C PHE A 119 -2.44 -14.47 -8.74
N LEU A 120 -1.70 -14.42 -7.62
CA LEU A 120 -2.05 -13.55 -6.49
C LEU A 120 -2.04 -12.07 -6.89
N GLY A 121 -1.07 -11.62 -7.68
CA GLY A 121 -0.97 -10.26 -8.20
C GLY A 121 -2.19 -9.88 -9.05
N GLY A 122 -2.64 -10.77 -9.94
CA GLY A 122 -3.87 -10.58 -10.71
C GLY A 122 -5.10 -10.44 -9.82
N ILE A 123 -5.25 -11.30 -8.80
CA ILE A 123 -6.33 -11.19 -7.81
C ILE A 123 -6.26 -9.84 -7.08
N LEU A 124 -5.08 -9.44 -6.63
CA LEU A 124 -4.88 -8.17 -5.91
C LEU A 124 -5.25 -6.97 -6.78
N ILE A 125 -4.98 -6.99 -8.09
CA ILE A 125 -5.41 -5.93 -9.01
C ILE A 125 -6.95 -5.85 -9.05
N VAL A 126 -7.64 -6.98 -9.21
CA VAL A 126 -9.11 -7.03 -9.24
C VAL A 126 -9.70 -6.57 -7.90
N VAL A 127 -9.16 -7.05 -6.78
CA VAL A 127 -9.59 -6.64 -5.44
C VAL A 127 -9.39 -5.14 -5.24
N ASN A 128 -8.27 -4.57 -5.67
CA ASN A 128 -8.02 -3.13 -5.56
C ASN A 128 -8.97 -2.31 -6.44
N PHE A 129 -9.31 -2.81 -7.63
CA PHE A 129 -10.30 -2.16 -8.49
C PHE A 129 -11.68 -2.12 -7.80
N VAL A 130 -12.11 -3.24 -7.22
CA VAL A 130 -13.38 -3.34 -6.48
C VAL A 130 -13.37 -2.47 -5.23
N LEU A 131 -12.33 -2.55 -4.40
CA LEU A 131 -12.19 -1.72 -3.19
C LEU A 131 -12.16 -0.23 -3.53
N GLY A 132 -11.46 0.15 -4.60
CA GLY A 132 -11.42 1.53 -5.09
C GLY A 132 -12.80 2.01 -5.54
N ALA A 133 -13.54 1.21 -6.30
CA ALA A 133 -14.89 1.51 -6.72
C ALA A 133 -15.86 1.64 -5.52
N MET A 134 -15.79 0.72 -4.56
CA MET A 134 -16.57 0.76 -3.32
C MET A 134 -16.24 2.01 -2.49
N TYR A 135 -14.96 2.35 -2.37
CA TYR A 135 -14.53 3.56 -1.66
C TYR A 135 -15.11 4.82 -2.32
N LEU A 136 -14.99 4.96 -3.65
CA LEU A 136 -15.58 6.12 -4.34
C LEU A 136 -17.12 6.15 -4.25
N ALA A 137 -17.78 5.00 -4.31
CA ALA A 137 -19.24 4.90 -4.19
C ALA A 137 -19.73 5.35 -2.80
N THR A 138 -19.08 4.86 -1.74
CA THR A 138 -19.40 5.25 -0.36
C THR A 138 -19.06 6.71 -0.09
N SER A 139 -17.92 7.22 -0.58
CA SER A 139 -17.52 8.62 -0.46
C SER A 139 -18.51 9.60 -1.10
N LYS A 140 -19.24 9.22 -2.16
CA LYS A 140 -20.29 10.09 -2.74
C LYS A 140 -21.45 10.34 -1.77
N GLY A 141 -21.68 9.46 -0.79
CA GLY A 141 -22.74 9.62 0.21
C GLY A 141 -22.38 10.54 1.38
N SER A 142 -21.09 10.78 1.61
CA SER A 142 -20.56 11.37 2.86
C SER A 142 -20.48 12.90 2.89
N GLY A 143 -21.39 13.60 2.20
CA GLY A 143 -21.47 15.07 2.19
C GLY A 143 -20.74 15.76 1.03
N LEU A 144 -20.87 17.10 0.95
CA LEU A 144 -20.44 17.90 -0.22
C LEU A 144 -18.94 17.86 -0.47
N ALA A 145 -18.11 17.97 0.57
CA ALA A 145 -16.66 17.92 0.43
C ALA A 145 -16.15 16.57 -0.11
N SER A 146 -16.76 15.47 0.35
CA SER A 146 -16.43 14.12 -0.13
C SER A 146 -16.93 13.91 -1.57
N LYS A 147 -18.11 14.42 -1.92
CA LYS A 147 -18.61 14.43 -3.31
C LYS A 147 -17.67 15.20 -4.24
N GLU A 148 -17.18 16.36 -3.81
CA GLU A 148 -16.22 17.15 -4.58
C GLU A 148 -14.89 16.40 -4.76
N ALA A 149 -14.38 15.71 -3.74
CA ALA A 149 -13.19 14.86 -3.88
C ALA A 149 -13.39 13.77 -4.96
N VAL A 150 -14.55 13.12 -4.97
CA VAL A 150 -14.89 12.13 -6.00
C VAL A 150 -15.05 12.76 -7.38
N ARG A 151 -15.63 13.97 -7.48
CA ARG A 151 -15.72 14.72 -8.73
C ARG A 151 -14.33 15.08 -9.25
N ARG A 152 -13.39 15.50 -8.39
CA ARG A 152 -12.00 15.79 -8.78
C ARG A 152 -11.28 14.60 -9.41
N LEU A 153 -11.56 13.39 -8.92
CA LEU A 153 -11.00 12.13 -9.44
C LEU A 153 -11.66 11.64 -10.72
N ASN A 154 -12.93 11.98 -10.97
CA ASN A 154 -13.65 11.52 -12.15
C ASN A 154 -13.67 12.53 -13.30
N GLU A 155 -13.84 13.81 -12.99
CA GLU A 155 -14.14 14.86 -13.99
C GLU A 155 -13.29 16.12 -13.78
N GLY A 156 -12.66 16.27 -12.62
CA GLY A 156 -11.86 17.45 -12.29
C GLY A 156 -10.37 17.29 -12.60
N SER A 157 -9.57 18.09 -11.90
CA SER A 157 -8.14 18.25 -12.15
C SER A 157 -7.30 16.99 -11.96
N LEU A 158 -7.79 15.98 -11.24
CA LEU A 158 -7.10 14.71 -11.02
C LEU A 158 -7.62 13.60 -11.94
N GLY A 159 -8.61 13.89 -12.80
CA GLY A 159 -9.29 12.89 -13.63
C GLY A 159 -8.36 12.08 -14.52
N TRP A 160 -7.47 12.76 -15.25
CA TRP A 160 -6.48 12.10 -16.11
C TRP A 160 -5.48 11.26 -15.31
N THR A 161 -4.95 11.81 -14.23
CA THR A 161 -4.01 11.08 -13.36
C THR A 161 -4.63 9.83 -12.77
N PHE A 162 -5.90 9.91 -12.35
CA PHE A 162 -6.62 8.77 -11.79
C PHE A 162 -6.98 7.73 -12.86
N LYS A 163 -7.68 8.13 -13.92
CA LYS A 163 -8.17 7.18 -14.94
C LYS A 163 -7.04 6.57 -15.77
N VAL A 164 -6.11 7.39 -16.25
CA VAL A 164 -5.02 6.87 -17.09
C VAL A 164 -3.89 6.34 -16.22
N GLY A 165 -3.43 7.11 -15.23
CA GLY A 165 -2.29 6.71 -14.41
C GLY A 165 -2.59 5.53 -13.49
N VAL A 166 -3.69 5.60 -12.73
CA VAL A 166 -4.01 4.57 -11.73
C VAL A 166 -4.75 3.40 -12.36
N ILE A 167 -5.85 3.66 -13.06
CA ILE A 167 -6.72 2.59 -13.56
C ILE A 167 -6.11 1.93 -14.80
N LEU A 168 -5.82 2.70 -15.86
CA LEU A 168 -5.33 2.11 -17.11
C LEU A 168 -3.90 1.57 -16.95
N VAL A 169 -2.94 2.44 -16.62
CA VAL A 169 -1.52 2.08 -16.50
C VAL A 169 -1.28 1.25 -15.25
N GLY A 170 -1.82 1.64 -14.10
CA GLY A 170 -1.55 0.94 -12.84
C GLY A 170 -2.25 -0.39 -12.63
N MET A 171 -3.34 -0.68 -13.36
CA MET A 171 -4.18 -1.87 -13.12
C MET A 171 -4.51 -2.64 -14.40
N ILE A 172 -5.17 -2.02 -15.38
CA ILE A 172 -5.68 -2.71 -16.57
C ILE A 172 -4.53 -3.27 -17.43
N VAL A 173 -3.52 -2.45 -17.75
CA VAL A 173 -2.37 -2.88 -18.57
C VAL A 173 -1.57 -3.98 -17.86
N PRO A 174 -1.18 -3.86 -16.57
CA PRO A 174 -0.52 -4.93 -15.83
C PRO A 174 -1.34 -6.22 -15.77
N LEU A 175 -2.65 -6.13 -15.58
CA LEU A 175 -3.52 -7.31 -15.56
C LEU A 175 -3.50 -8.03 -16.91
N ALA A 176 -3.57 -7.28 -18.01
CA ALA A 176 -3.46 -7.83 -19.36
C ALA A 176 -2.11 -8.55 -19.57
N VAL A 177 -1.01 -7.94 -19.13
CA VAL A 177 0.33 -8.54 -19.24
C VAL A 177 0.43 -9.82 -18.41
N VAL A 178 -0.08 -9.82 -17.17
CA VAL A 178 -0.09 -11.01 -16.29
C VAL A 178 -0.86 -12.17 -16.92
N LEU A 179 -1.95 -11.90 -17.65
CA LEU A 179 -2.80 -12.92 -18.26
C LEU A 179 -2.28 -13.44 -19.59
N TRP A 180 -1.66 -12.58 -20.42
CA TRP A 180 -1.38 -12.90 -21.83
C TRP A 180 0.08 -12.77 -22.25
N THR A 181 0.92 -12.07 -21.49
CA THR A 181 2.31 -11.80 -21.89
C THR A 181 3.28 -11.97 -20.72
N PRO A 182 3.51 -13.21 -20.22
CA PRO A 182 4.43 -13.46 -19.11
C PRO A 182 5.87 -12.98 -19.38
N SER A 183 6.28 -12.90 -20.64
CA SER A 183 7.59 -12.36 -21.03
C SER A 183 7.79 -10.88 -20.72
N ALA A 184 6.70 -10.12 -20.53
CA ALA A 184 6.74 -8.68 -20.23
C ALA A 184 6.43 -8.37 -18.75
N MET A 185 6.56 -9.34 -17.84
CA MET A 185 6.22 -9.16 -16.42
C MET A 185 6.97 -8.01 -15.75
N ALA A 186 8.24 -7.78 -16.08
CA ALA A 186 8.99 -6.66 -15.52
C ALA A 186 8.36 -5.30 -15.86
N LEU A 187 7.81 -5.15 -17.06
CA LEU A 187 7.09 -3.95 -17.48
C LEU A 187 5.76 -3.80 -16.73
N ALA A 188 5.03 -4.90 -16.51
CA ALA A 188 3.84 -4.88 -15.64
C ALA A 188 4.19 -4.42 -14.22
N GLY A 189 5.31 -4.91 -13.67
CA GLY A 189 5.84 -4.48 -12.39
C GLY A 189 6.08 -2.97 -12.33
N LEU A 190 6.79 -2.42 -13.32
CA LEU A 190 7.03 -0.98 -13.42
C LEU A 190 5.72 -0.16 -13.45
N PHE A 191 4.76 -0.59 -14.25
CA PHE A 191 3.46 0.08 -14.36
C PHE A 191 2.64 0.00 -13.08
N ILE A 192 2.67 -1.13 -12.35
CA ILE A 192 2.04 -1.26 -11.03
C ILE A 192 2.67 -0.26 -10.03
N LEU A 193 4.01 -0.13 -10.03
CA LEU A 193 4.70 0.81 -9.12
C LEU A 193 4.32 2.27 -9.43
N ILE A 194 4.32 2.65 -10.71
CA ILE A 194 3.89 3.98 -11.16
C ILE A 194 2.44 4.24 -10.76
N GLY A 195 1.54 3.31 -11.08
CA GLY A 195 0.13 3.38 -10.71
C GLY A 195 -0.09 3.49 -9.20
N GLY A 196 0.71 2.76 -8.41
CA GLY A 196 0.68 2.80 -6.95
C GLY A 196 1.06 4.15 -6.37
N LEU A 197 2.10 4.78 -6.92
CA LEU A 197 2.48 6.14 -6.55
C LEU A 197 1.36 7.14 -6.91
N LEU A 198 0.83 7.05 -8.13
CA LEU A 198 -0.25 7.92 -8.60
C LEU A 198 -1.54 7.73 -7.80
N PHE A 199 -1.84 6.52 -7.35
CA PHE A 199 -2.97 6.23 -6.48
C PHE A 199 -2.86 6.99 -5.16
N ARG A 200 -1.70 6.90 -4.49
CA ARG A 200 -1.43 7.64 -3.25
C ARG A 200 -1.56 9.15 -3.48
N TYR A 201 -0.97 9.65 -4.56
CA TYR A 201 -1.07 11.06 -4.95
C TYR A 201 -2.53 11.51 -5.14
N CYS A 202 -3.32 10.75 -5.90
CA CYS A 202 -4.72 11.05 -6.17
C CYS A 202 -5.57 11.06 -4.90
N VAL A 203 -5.46 10.05 -4.05
CA VAL A 203 -6.25 9.96 -2.81
C VAL A 203 -5.92 11.09 -1.84
N LEU A 204 -4.63 11.41 -1.68
CA LEU A 204 -4.20 12.53 -0.83
C LEU A 204 -4.67 13.86 -1.42
N LYS A 205 -4.44 14.13 -2.70
CA LYS A 205 -4.75 15.43 -3.30
C LYS A 205 -6.24 15.68 -3.55
N ALA A 206 -7.05 14.62 -3.64
CA ALA A 206 -8.50 14.75 -3.81
C ALA A 206 -9.20 15.31 -2.57
N GLY A 207 -8.61 15.13 -1.37
CA GLY A 207 -9.19 15.57 -0.11
C GLY A 207 -9.53 17.06 -0.10
N VAL A 208 -10.75 17.38 0.33
CA VAL A 208 -11.22 18.75 0.52
C VAL A 208 -11.32 19.03 2.02
N TYR A 209 -10.59 20.03 2.48
CA TYR A 209 -10.61 20.46 3.87
C TYR A 209 -11.91 21.21 4.18
N VAL A 210 -12.54 20.82 5.28
CA VAL A 210 -13.69 21.49 5.88
C VAL A 210 -13.26 21.89 7.30
N PRO A 211 -13.16 23.20 7.60
CA PRO A 211 -12.90 23.64 8.96
C PRO A 211 -14.04 23.19 9.87
N PHE A 212 -13.71 22.85 11.11
CA PHE A 212 -14.75 22.56 12.10
C PHE A 212 -15.63 23.80 12.28
N PRO A 213 -16.94 23.64 12.52
CA PRO A 213 -17.72 24.72 13.11
C PRO A 213 -17.03 25.08 14.42
N LEU A 214 -16.58 26.33 14.54
CA LEU A 214 -16.18 26.88 15.83
C LEU A 214 -17.45 26.92 16.67
N THR A 215 -17.64 25.91 17.53
CA THR A 215 -18.63 25.95 18.62
C THR A 215 -18.13 26.86 19.72
#